data_AF-A0A2R9U9D7-F1
#
_entry.id   AF-A0A2R9U9D7-F1
#
_cell.length_a   1.000
_cell.length_b   1.000
_cell.length_c   1.000
_cell.angle_alpha   90.00
_cell.angle_beta   90.00
_cell.angle_gamma   90.00
#
_symmetry.space_group_name_H-M   'P 1'
#
loop_
_entity.id
_entity.type
_entity.pdbx_description
1 polymer ?
#
loop_
_entity_poly.entity_id
_entity_poly.type
_entity_poly.pdbx_seq_one_letter_code
_entity_poly.pdbx_strand_id
1 'polypeptide(L)'
;MCAVLTIAPPSTAADASVRSAAVGDDDPAVADLKAQLDAAEAAAASASRGALDASAAAERARLLAESTAARAQTLTARSADADATLASATARAGASASRLYRSTAGGPLVAQLLTAADPDSLLERLGILDRVSTVTARTASEARSASDLATSLRTQADAARAEAARLANEAATTAAEAQTRADAEATTVAATRTRLDELYAQLAAIRETTAAQERAARLAQQTAALAAQSAAATGGSSGGGATSSGSSGSSSGGSSSGSSGGGSSSGGSGASAGSGGGSGSTTAPAGPTMSPSAAREYARGAIGSYGWGDDQFSCLVSLWNRESGWRADALNPWSGAYGIPQALPGEKMVTAGVDWRTNAATQIDWGLSYIRSVYGSPCGAWAHSEATGWY
;
A
#
# COMPACT_ATOMS: atom_id res chain seq x y z
N MET A 1 -43.36 32.55 -92.17
CA MET A 1 -43.24 32.68 -90.70
C MET A 1 -42.83 31.34 -90.13
N CYS A 2 -41.63 31.22 -89.56
CA CYS A 2 -41.29 30.32 -88.47
C CYS A 2 -39.93 30.78 -87.92
N ALA A 3 -39.91 31.08 -86.62
CA ALA A 3 -38.88 31.84 -85.93
C ALA A 3 -37.68 31.00 -85.49
N VAL A 4 -36.55 31.69 -85.39
CA VAL A 4 -35.23 31.26 -84.89
C VAL A 4 -35.26 31.09 -83.37
N LEU A 5 -34.58 30.06 -82.84
CA LEU A 5 -34.12 30.05 -81.44
C LEU A 5 -32.71 29.43 -81.35
N THR A 6 -31.72 30.29 -81.11
CA THR A 6 -30.33 29.97 -80.74
C THR A 6 -30.23 29.82 -79.22
N ILE A 7 -29.60 28.75 -78.73
CA ILE A 7 -29.23 28.56 -77.32
C ILE A 7 -27.70 28.59 -77.20
N ALA A 8 -27.19 29.49 -76.37
CA ALA A 8 -25.79 29.61 -75.95
C ALA A 8 -25.52 28.77 -74.67
N PRO A 9 -24.25 28.41 -74.36
CA PRO A 9 -23.92 27.45 -73.31
C PRO A 9 -23.64 28.14 -71.96
N PRO A 10 -23.67 27.41 -70.83
CA PRO A 10 -22.98 27.84 -69.63
C PRO A 10 -21.71 27.04 -69.35
N SER A 11 -20.70 27.83 -68.98
CA SER A 11 -19.32 27.52 -68.64
C SER A 11 -19.16 26.88 -67.24
N THR A 12 -17.98 26.27 -67.07
CA THR A 12 -17.19 26.15 -65.82
C THR A 12 -17.77 25.38 -64.63
N ALA A 13 -17.37 24.10 -64.51
CA ALA A 13 -17.17 23.45 -63.22
C ALA A 13 -15.69 23.59 -62.84
N ALA A 14 -15.35 24.68 -62.16
CA ALA A 14 -14.14 24.73 -61.33
C ALA A 14 -14.53 24.08 -60.00
N ASP A 15 -14.15 22.82 -59.84
CA ASP A 15 -14.41 22.04 -58.63
C ASP A 15 -13.75 22.71 -57.42
N ALA A 16 -14.55 22.85 -56.37
CA ALA A 16 -14.28 23.66 -55.20
C ALA A 16 -13.27 22.96 -54.30
N SER A 17 -11.98 23.26 -54.47
CA SER A 17 -10.98 22.97 -53.45
C SER A 17 -11.03 24.01 -52.34
N VAL A 18 -12.10 23.99 -51.53
CA VAL A 18 -12.10 24.63 -50.20
C VAL A 18 -11.83 23.53 -49.19
N ARG A 19 -10.54 23.20 -49.00
CA ARG A 19 -10.12 22.60 -47.72
C ARG A 19 -10.27 23.70 -46.69
N SER A 20 -11.22 23.54 -45.78
CA SER A 20 -11.28 24.39 -44.59
C SER A 20 -9.91 24.26 -43.90
N ALA A 21 -9.30 25.38 -43.52
CA ALA A 21 -8.10 25.33 -42.72
C ALA A 21 -8.51 24.76 -41.37
N ALA A 22 -7.98 23.59 -41.00
CA ALA A 22 -8.22 22.97 -39.71
C ALA A 22 -8.10 24.04 -38.61
N VAL A 23 -9.15 24.16 -37.80
CA VAL A 23 -9.23 25.17 -36.75
C VAL A 23 -8.08 24.94 -35.77
N GLY A 24 -7.17 25.92 -35.68
CA GLY A 24 -5.96 25.86 -34.88
C GLY A 24 -6.24 25.94 -33.38
N ASP A 25 -5.18 25.80 -32.58
CA ASP A 25 -5.27 25.86 -31.12
C ASP A 25 -5.67 27.25 -30.57
N ASP A 26 -5.54 28.30 -31.40
CA ASP A 26 -5.86 29.69 -31.05
C ASP A 26 -7.35 30.04 -31.20
N ASP A 27 -8.19 29.11 -31.68
CA ASP A 27 -9.63 29.32 -31.79
C ASP A 27 -10.28 29.35 -30.40
N PRO A 28 -11.14 30.35 -30.11
CA PRO A 28 -11.72 30.51 -28.77
C PRO A 28 -12.63 29.35 -28.37
N ALA A 29 -13.30 28.67 -29.31
CA ALA A 29 -14.13 27.51 -29.01
C ALA A 29 -13.26 26.27 -28.71
N VAL A 30 -12.15 26.09 -29.43
CA VAL A 30 -11.16 25.05 -29.13
C VAL A 30 -10.52 25.28 -27.76
N ALA A 31 -10.16 26.52 -27.45
CA ALA A 31 -9.60 26.89 -26.15
C ALA A 31 -10.58 26.64 -25.00
N ASP A 32 -11.86 27.00 -25.17
CA ASP A 32 -12.90 26.75 -24.17
C ASP A 32 -13.14 25.24 -23.94
N LEU A 33 -13.22 24.44 -25.02
CA LEU A 33 -13.35 22.98 -24.92
C LEU A 33 -12.15 22.35 -24.20
N LYS A 34 -10.93 22.80 -24.49
CA LYS A 34 -9.71 22.34 -23.79
C LYS A 34 -9.74 22.70 -22.31
N ALA A 35 -10.17 23.91 -21.96
CA ALA A 35 -10.33 24.32 -20.57
C ALA A 35 -11.39 23.47 -19.83
N GLN A 36 -12.49 23.12 -20.51
CA GLN A 36 -13.50 22.21 -19.95
C GLN A 36 -12.96 20.78 -19.77
N LEU A 37 -12.14 20.27 -20.71
CA LEU A 37 -11.44 18.99 -20.57
C LEU A 37 -10.49 19.02 -19.36
N ASP A 38 -9.68 20.07 -19.23
CA ASP A 38 -8.74 20.25 -18.11
C ASP A 38 -9.48 20.25 -16.76
N ALA A 39 -10.60 21.00 -16.68
CA ALA A 39 -11.41 21.07 -15.47
C ALA A 39 -12.05 19.72 -15.11
N ALA A 40 -12.55 18.99 -16.11
CA ALA A 40 -13.16 17.67 -15.93
C ALA A 40 -12.13 16.62 -15.45
N GLU A 41 -10.95 16.58 -16.07
CA GLU A 41 -9.84 15.73 -15.65
C GLU A 41 -9.33 16.11 -14.25
N ALA A 42 -9.18 17.40 -13.94
CA ALA A 42 -8.76 17.86 -12.62
C ALA A 42 -9.74 17.44 -11.51
N ALA A 43 -11.05 17.52 -11.77
CA ALA A 43 -12.08 17.05 -10.85
C ALA A 43 -11.96 15.53 -10.60
N ALA A 44 -11.82 14.72 -11.65
CA ALA A 44 -11.62 13.28 -11.51
C ALA A 44 -10.31 12.94 -10.78
N ALA A 45 -9.21 13.61 -11.12
CA ALA A 45 -7.92 13.46 -10.44
C ALA A 45 -8.02 13.74 -8.94
N SER A 46 -8.74 14.80 -8.55
CA SER A 46 -8.95 15.13 -7.13
C SER A 46 -9.76 14.07 -6.39
N ALA A 47 -10.79 13.50 -7.02
CA ALA A 47 -11.59 12.42 -6.45
C ALA A 47 -10.76 11.14 -6.30
N SER A 48 -10.00 10.76 -7.33
CA SER A 48 -9.12 9.58 -7.30
C SER A 48 -7.99 9.73 -6.27
N ARG A 49 -7.42 10.93 -6.09
CA ARG A 49 -6.46 11.19 -5.00
C ARG A 49 -7.10 10.99 -3.63
N GLY A 50 -8.29 11.56 -3.40
CA GLY A 50 -9.01 11.39 -2.14
C GLY A 50 -9.34 9.93 -1.83
N ALA A 51 -9.66 9.12 -2.85
CA ALA A 51 -9.88 7.68 -2.70
C ALA A 51 -8.59 6.92 -2.38
N LEU A 52 -7.45 7.27 -3.00
CA LEU A 52 -6.14 6.68 -2.70
C LEU A 52 -5.68 7.02 -1.28
N ASP A 53 -5.77 8.28 -0.87
CA ASP A 53 -5.36 8.71 0.46
C ASP A 53 -6.17 8.01 1.55
N ALA A 54 -7.49 7.87 1.34
CA ALA A 54 -8.35 7.13 2.26
C ALA A 54 -8.01 5.63 2.30
N SER A 55 -7.73 5.02 1.14
CA SER A 55 -7.28 3.62 1.07
C SER A 55 -5.93 3.40 1.79
N ALA A 56 -4.99 4.33 1.63
CA ALA A 56 -3.69 4.31 2.31
C ALA A 56 -3.83 4.50 3.83
N ALA A 57 -4.78 5.31 4.28
CA ALA A 57 -5.10 5.47 5.70
C ALA A 57 -5.71 4.18 6.28
N ALA A 58 -6.66 3.55 5.57
CA ALA A 58 -7.27 2.29 5.98
C ALA A 58 -6.24 1.16 6.11
N GLU A 59 -5.31 1.03 5.16
CA GLU A 59 -4.28 -0.01 5.23
C GLU A 59 -3.30 0.22 6.40
N ARG A 60 -2.90 1.47 6.66
CA ARG A 60 -2.08 1.80 7.84
C ARG A 60 -2.80 1.46 9.14
N ALA A 61 -4.10 1.76 9.24
CA ALA A 61 -4.91 1.42 10.41
C ALA A 61 -5.02 -0.11 10.58
N ARG A 62 -5.24 -0.85 9.49
CA ARG A 62 -5.27 -2.32 9.47
C ARG A 62 -3.97 -2.93 9.98
N LEU A 63 -2.83 -2.51 9.44
CA LEU A 63 -1.51 -3.01 9.85
C LEU A 63 -1.21 -2.69 11.32
N LEU A 64 -1.59 -1.51 11.80
CA LEU A 64 -1.46 -1.15 13.21
C LEU A 64 -2.33 -2.05 14.10
N ALA A 65 -3.58 -2.28 13.72
CA ALA A 65 -4.49 -3.18 14.45
C ALA A 65 -3.97 -4.63 14.47
N GLU A 66 -3.50 -5.15 13.34
CA GLU A 66 -2.92 -6.50 13.23
C GLU A 66 -1.66 -6.66 14.09
N SER A 67 -0.74 -5.70 14.02
CA SER A 67 0.48 -5.72 14.84
C SER A 67 0.19 -5.65 16.34
N THR A 68 -0.84 -4.89 16.73
CA THR A 68 -1.25 -4.78 18.13
C THR A 68 -1.98 -6.04 18.61
N ALA A 69 -2.81 -6.64 17.76
CA ALA A 69 -3.46 -7.93 18.03
C ALA A 69 -2.41 -9.03 18.24
N ALA A 70 -1.36 -9.10 17.42
CA ALA A 70 -0.27 -10.06 17.58
C ALA A 70 0.48 -9.88 18.92
N ARG A 71 0.72 -8.63 19.35
CA ARG A 71 1.29 -8.33 20.68
C ARG A 71 0.37 -8.78 21.81
N ALA A 72 -0.93 -8.53 21.69
CA ALA A 72 -1.93 -8.95 22.67
C ALA A 72 -2.02 -10.48 22.80
N GLN A 73 -1.92 -11.21 21.69
CA GLN A 73 -1.84 -12.68 21.68
C GLN A 73 -0.58 -13.18 22.39
N THR A 74 0.57 -12.56 22.13
CA THR A 74 1.84 -12.90 22.80
C THR A 74 1.75 -12.70 24.32
N LEU A 75 1.17 -11.58 24.78
CA LEU A 75 0.97 -11.33 26.21
C LEU A 75 -0.05 -12.31 26.84
N THR A 76 -1.08 -12.67 26.08
CA THR A 76 -2.08 -13.66 26.54
C THR A 76 -1.45 -15.04 26.74
N ALA A 77 -0.59 -15.48 25.82
CA ALA A 77 0.16 -16.73 25.98
C ALA A 77 1.09 -16.68 27.21
N ARG A 78 1.85 -15.60 27.40
CA ARG A 78 2.70 -15.41 28.58
C ARG A 78 1.92 -15.41 29.89
N SER A 79 0.73 -14.80 29.90
CA SER A 79 -0.18 -14.83 31.06
C SER A 79 -0.63 -16.26 31.37
N ALA A 80 -0.95 -17.06 30.35
CA ALA A 80 -1.35 -18.45 30.54
C ALA A 80 -0.19 -19.31 31.10
N ASP A 81 1.04 -19.10 30.62
CA ASP A 81 2.24 -19.78 31.14
C ASP A 81 2.54 -19.38 32.60
N ALA A 82 2.34 -18.11 32.95
CA ALA A 82 2.48 -17.63 34.32
C ALA A 82 1.41 -18.22 35.23
N ASP A 83 0.18 -18.38 34.75
CA ASP A 83 -0.91 -19.04 35.47
C ASP A 83 -0.62 -20.52 35.72
N ALA A 84 -0.07 -21.23 34.73
CA ALA A 84 0.37 -22.61 34.89
C ALA A 84 1.54 -22.74 35.91
N THR A 85 2.46 -21.77 35.90
CA THR A 85 3.56 -21.69 36.86
C THR A 85 3.05 -21.45 38.28
N LEU A 86 2.09 -20.53 38.44
CA LEU A 86 1.42 -20.26 39.71
C LEU A 86 0.69 -21.50 40.24
N ALA A 87 -0.06 -22.21 39.39
CA ALA A 87 -0.74 -23.44 39.77
C ALA A 87 0.26 -24.50 40.28
N SER A 88 1.40 -24.63 39.61
CA SER A 88 2.47 -25.56 40.01
C SER A 88 3.15 -25.14 41.33
N ALA A 89 3.41 -23.84 41.53
CA ALA A 89 4.03 -23.32 42.74
C ALA A 89 3.11 -23.43 43.96
N THR A 90 1.82 -23.11 43.81
CA THR A 90 0.81 -23.24 44.86
C THR A 90 0.60 -24.71 45.26
N ALA A 91 0.57 -25.63 44.29
CA ALA A 91 0.50 -27.07 44.58
C ALA A 91 1.72 -27.57 45.38
N ARG A 92 2.94 -27.13 45.03
CA ARG A 92 4.17 -27.46 45.79
C ARG A 92 4.12 -26.91 47.22
N ALA A 93 3.73 -25.64 47.38
CA ALA A 93 3.61 -25.00 48.69
C ALA A 93 2.55 -25.68 49.57
N GLY A 94 1.39 -26.04 49.00
CA GLY A 94 0.35 -26.81 49.68
C GLY A 94 0.84 -28.18 50.11
N ALA A 95 1.54 -28.90 49.22
CA ALA A 95 2.11 -30.21 49.55
C ALA A 95 3.14 -30.14 50.70
N SER A 96 4.02 -29.11 50.74
CA SER A 96 4.92 -28.91 51.88
C SER A 96 4.17 -28.60 53.17
N ALA A 97 3.15 -27.75 53.13
CA ALA A 97 2.34 -27.42 54.30
C ALA A 97 1.57 -28.64 54.84
N SER A 98 0.98 -29.47 53.95
CA SER A 98 0.29 -30.70 54.36
C SER A 98 1.24 -31.77 54.91
N ARG A 99 2.51 -31.83 54.46
CA ARG A 99 3.52 -32.72 55.05
C ARG A 99 3.92 -32.26 56.45
N LEU A 100 4.14 -30.96 56.64
CA LEU A 100 4.38 -30.36 57.95
C LEU A 100 3.23 -30.68 58.91
N TYR A 101 1.99 -30.39 58.50
CA TYR A 101 0.80 -30.67 59.31
C TYR A 101 0.65 -32.16 59.64
N ARG A 102 0.89 -33.07 58.68
CA ARG A 102 0.83 -34.51 58.95
C ARG A 102 1.96 -35.00 59.85
N SER A 103 3.16 -34.44 59.72
CA SER A 103 4.30 -34.77 60.59
C SER A 103 4.08 -34.30 62.02
N THR A 104 3.32 -33.23 62.24
CA THR A 104 2.95 -32.74 63.58
C THR A 104 1.68 -33.39 64.13
N ALA A 105 0.82 -33.96 63.26
CA ALA A 105 -0.43 -34.63 63.65
C ALA A 105 -0.26 -36.12 64.07
N GLY A 106 0.89 -36.76 63.78
CA GLY A 106 1.20 -38.15 64.18
C GLY A 106 1.55 -38.35 65.66
N GLY A 107 1.14 -37.42 66.53
CA GLY A 107 1.66 -37.23 67.89
C GLY A 107 2.59 -36.01 67.93
N PRO A 108 2.70 -35.28 69.05
CA PRO A 108 3.34 -33.98 69.03
C PRO A 108 4.83 -34.16 68.74
N LEU A 109 5.30 -33.70 67.58
CA LEU A 109 6.74 -33.57 67.28
C LEU A 109 7.45 -32.84 68.42
N VAL A 110 6.76 -31.88 69.05
CA VAL A 110 7.16 -31.17 70.27
C VAL A 110 7.27 -32.12 71.47
N ALA A 111 6.34 -33.05 71.65
CA ALA A 111 6.41 -34.05 72.72
C ALA A 111 7.51 -35.09 72.46
N GLN A 112 7.76 -35.48 71.20
CA GLN A 112 8.92 -36.32 70.85
C GLN A 112 10.25 -35.58 71.00
N LEU A 113 10.28 -34.26 70.76
CA LEU A 113 11.45 -33.41 71.01
C LEU A 113 11.73 -33.27 72.51
N LEU A 114 10.68 -33.19 73.35
CA LEU A 114 10.75 -33.05 74.81
C LEU A 114 11.00 -34.38 75.56
N THR A 115 10.87 -35.53 74.89
CA THR A 115 11.01 -36.87 75.51
C THR A 115 12.21 -37.67 75.01
N ALA A 116 13.03 -37.10 74.11
CA ALA A 116 14.24 -37.74 73.62
C ALA A 116 15.32 -37.80 74.71
N ALA A 117 15.83 -39.00 74.99
CA ALA A 117 16.82 -39.24 76.06
C ALA A 117 18.28 -38.93 75.66
N ASP A 118 18.59 -38.86 74.36
CA ASP A 118 19.96 -38.72 73.85
C ASP A 118 20.20 -37.37 73.12
N PRO A 119 21.27 -36.62 73.43
CA PRO A 119 21.55 -35.29 72.86
C PRO A 119 21.72 -35.28 71.33
N ASP A 120 22.35 -36.30 70.74
CA ASP A 120 22.61 -36.35 69.29
C ASP A 120 21.31 -36.50 68.48
N SER A 121 20.35 -37.25 69.02
CA SER A 121 19.03 -37.45 68.41
C SER A 121 18.19 -36.17 68.39
N LEU A 122 18.41 -35.27 69.35
CA LEU A 122 17.75 -33.96 69.41
C LEU A 122 18.29 -33.02 68.32
N LEU A 123 19.62 -32.97 68.16
CA LEU A 123 20.28 -32.11 67.16
C LEU A 123 19.92 -32.51 65.72
N GLU A 124 19.86 -33.81 65.42
CA GLU A 124 19.44 -34.32 64.11
C GLU A 124 17.99 -33.89 63.79
N ARG A 125 17.08 -34.03 64.76
CA ARG A 125 15.66 -33.65 64.60
C ARG A 125 15.48 -32.13 64.47
N LEU A 126 16.24 -31.33 65.23
CA LEU A 126 16.25 -29.87 65.09
C LEU A 126 16.76 -29.45 63.70
N GLY A 127 17.81 -30.09 63.19
CA GLY A 127 18.32 -29.86 61.83
C GLY A 127 17.30 -30.21 60.74
N ILE A 128 16.53 -31.29 60.92
CA ILE A 128 15.44 -31.65 60.00
C ILE A 128 14.31 -30.61 60.06
N LEU A 129 13.92 -30.15 61.26
CA LEU A 129 12.89 -29.13 61.43
C LEU A 129 13.29 -27.79 60.78
N ASP A 130 14.54 -27.35 60.99
CA ASP A 130 15.08 -26.15 60.36
C ASP A 130 15.03 -26.26 58.83
N ARG A 131 15.48 -27.41 58.28
CA ARG A 131 15.47 -27.64 56.84
C ARG A 131 14.07 -27.67 56.25
N VAL A 132 13.12 -28.33 56.91
CA VAL A 132 11.72 -28.38 56.45
C VAL A 132 11.06 -26.99 56.53
N SER A 133 11.34 -26.22 57.59
CA SER A 133 10.85 -24.84 57.72
C SER A 133 11.41 -23.94 56.62
N THR A 134 12.70 -24.05 56.31
CA THR A 134 13.36 -23.30 55.24
C THR A 134 12.79 -23.65 53.86
N VAL A 135 12.58 -24.94 53.59
CA VAL A 135 11.95 -25.40 52.33
C VAL A 135 10.52 -24.86 52.22
N THR A 136 9.75 -24.90 53.31
CA THR A 136 8.37 -24.39 53.30
C THR A 136 8.33 -22.89 53.08
N ALA A 137 9.14 -22.11 53.80
CA ALA A 137 9.24 -20.67 53.61
C ALA A 137 9.64 -20.30 52.17
N ARG A 138 10.59 -21.04 51.59
CA ARG A 138 11.00 -20.87 50.19
C ARG A 138 9.86 -21.15 49.21
N THR A 139 9.18 -22.29 49.32
CA THR A 139 8.06 -22.64 48.43
C THR A 139 6.88 -21.68 48.54
N ALA A 140 6.60 -21.17 49.74
CA ALA A 140 5.58 -20.13 49.94
C ALA A 140 5.99 -18.79 49.31
N SER A 141 7.26 -18.40 49.40
CA SER A 141 7.79 -17.22 48.72
C SER A 141 7.70 -17.36 47.20
N GLU A 142 8.12 -18.50 46.64
CA GLU A 142 8.02 -18.80 45.21
C GLU A 142 6.56 -18.71 44.71
N ALA A 143 5.60 -19.24 45.47
CA ALA A 143 4.18 -19.15 45.13
C ALA A 143 3.64 -17.71 45.15
N ARG A 144 4.08 -16.87 46.10
CA ARG A 144 3.70 -15.44 46.15
C ARG A 144 4.28 -14.69 44.95
N SER A 145 5.56 -14.85 44.66
CA SER A 145 6.18 -14.21 43.49
C SER A 145 5.54 -14.67 42.17
N ALA A 146 5.19 -15.95 42.04
CA ALA A 146 4.44 -16.45 40.89
C ALA A 146 3.04 -15.81 40.79
N SER A 147 2.38 -15.56 41.93
CA SER A 147 1.07 -14.92 41.99
C SER A 147 1.13 -13.46 41.54
N ASP A 148 2.14 -12.73 42.00
CA ASP A 148 2.34 -11.32 41.62
C ASP A 148 2.64 -11.21 40.12
N LEU A 149 3.49 -12.10 39.59
CA LEU A 149 3.81 -12.15 38.16
C LEU A 149 2.58 -12.50 37.31
N ALA A 150 1.85 -13.55 37.68
CA ALA A 150 0.64 -13.98 36.99
C ALA A 150 -0.42 -12.86 36.97
N THR A 151 -0.62 -12.19 38.10
CA THR A 151 -1.56 -11.05 38.20
C THR A 151 -1.12 -9.89 37.29
N SER A 152 0.16 -9.51 37.36
CA SER A 152 0.70 -8.45 36.51
C SER A 152 0.56 -8.76 35.01
N LEU A 153 0.88 -9.99 34.59
CA LEU A 153 0.77 -10.40 33.19
C LEU A 153 -0.68 -10.49 32.72
N ARG A 154 -1.61 -10.92 33.58
CA ARG A 154 -3.03 -10.92 33.26
C ARG A 154 -3.55 -9.51 33.02
N THR A 155 -3.22 -8.56 33.91
CA THR A 155 -3.58 -7.15 33.73
C THR A 155 -2.99 -6.57 32.43
N GLN A 156 -1.73 -6.88 32.12
CA GLN A 156 -1.10 -6.46 30.86
C GLN A 156 -1.79 -7.08 29.64
N ALA A 157 -2.13 -8.37 29.69
CA ALA A 157 -2.83 -9.06 28.61
C ALA A 157 -4.25 -8.51 28.40
N ASP A 158 -4.98 -8.21 29.47
CA ASP A 158 -6.31 -7.61 29.42
C ASP A 158 -6.27 -6.20 28.81
N ALA A 159 -5.31 -5.37 29.24
CA ALA A 159 -5.09 -4.04 28.66
C ALA A 159 -4.71 -4.11 27.17
N ALA A 160 -3.81 -5.03 26.81
CA ALA A 160 -3.41 -5.23 25.42
C ALA A 160 -4.57 -5.72 24.54
N ARG A 161 -5.43 -6.61 25.06
CA ARG A 161 -6.64 -7.07 24.36
C ARG A 161 -7.66 -5.95 24.17
N ALA A 162 -7.86 -5.10 25.18
CA ALA A 162 -8.75 -3.94 25.08
C ALA A 162 -8.25 -2.95 24.02
N GLU A 163 -6.94 -2.67 23.99
CA GLU A 163 -6.34 -1.78 22.99
C GLU A 163 -6.39 -2.38 21.58
N ALA A 164 -6.13 -3.68 21.43
CA ALA A 164 -6.27 -4.37 20.14
C ALA A 164 -7.72 -4.29 19.63
N ALA A 165 -8.72 -4.48 20.49
CA ALA A 165 -10.13 -4.34 20.12
C ALA A 165 -10.50 -2.90 19.72
N ARG A 166 -9.97 -1.90 20.45
CA ARG A 166 -10.16 -0.47 20.13
C ARG A 166 -9.62 -0.14 18.73
N LEU A 167 -8.37 -0.53 18.45
CA LEU A 167 -7.73 -0.30 17.15
C LEU A 167 -8.38 -1.09 16.02
N ALA A 168 -8.91 -2.29 16.29
CA ALA A 168 -9.67 -3.04 15.29
C ALA A 168 -10.97 -2.32 14.89
N ASN A 169 -11.69 -1.74 15.84
CA ASN A 169 -12.88 -0.94 15.55
C ASN A 169 -12.55 0.36 14.80
N GLU A 170 -11.45 1.02 15.18
CA GLU A 170 -10.94 2.20 14.47
C GLU A 170 -10.58 1.86 13.01
N ALA A 171 -9.82 0.79 12.79
CA ALA A 171 -9.47 0.30 11.46
C ALA A 171 -10.71 -0.06 10.63
N ALA A 172 -11.73 -0.69 11.22
CA ALA A 172 -12.99 -0.98 10.54
C ALA A 172 -13.74 0.30 10.12
N THR A 173 -13.70 1.34 10.94
CA THR A 173 -14.33 2.63 10.65
C THR A 173 -13.59 3.34 9.50
N THR A 174 -12.26 3.40 9.56
CA THR A 174 -11.43 3.96 8.49
C THR A 174 -11.59 3.21 7.17
N ALA A 175 -11.74 1.87 7.22
CA ALA A 175 -12.02 1.07 6.03
C ALA A 175 -13.39 1.40 5.40
N ALA A 176 -14.43 1.62 6.22
CA ALA A 176 -15.75 2.02 5.72
C ALA A 176 -15.74 3.43 5.08
N GLU A 177 -14.98 4.36 5.67
CA GLU A 177 -14.77 5.69 5.09
C GLU A 177 -14.01 5.61 3.76
N ALA A 178 -12.97 4.78 3.68
CA ALA A 178 -12.23 4.54 2.45
C ALA A 178 -13.13 3.95 1.35
N GLN A 179 -14.00 3.00 1.69
CA GLN A 179 -14.97 2.46 0.75
C GLN A 179 -15.94 3.54 0.25
N THR A 180 -16.45 4.36 1.16
CA THR A 180 -17.35 5.48 0.80
C THR A 180 -16.67 6.47 -0.16
N ARG A 181 -15.38 6.76 0.05
CA ARG A 181 -14.58 7.61 -0.86
C ARG A 181 -14.37 6.94 -2.22
N ALA A 182 -14.12 5.63 -2.25
CA ALA A 182 -13.96 4.88 -3.49
C ALA A 182 -15.27 4.84 -4.30
N ASP A 183 -16.43 4.70 -3.66
CA ASP A 183 -17.73 4.68 -4.34
C ASP A 183 -18.11 6.07 -4.90
N ALA A 184 -17.82 7.13 -4.14
CA ALA A 184 -17.99 8.51 -4.59
C ALA A 184 -17.06 8.84 -5.78
N GLU A 185 -15.82 8.34 -5.74
CA GLU A 185 -14.90 8.46 -6.86
C GLU A 185 -15.39 7.69 -8.08
N ALA A 186 -15.84 6.44 -7.94
CA ALA A 186 -16.37 5.65 -9.05
C ALA A 186 -17.55 6.37 -9.75
N THR A 187 -18.41 7.02 -8.96
CA THR A 187 -19.51 7.85 -9.49
C THR A 187 -18.99 9.07 -10.25
N THR A 188 -17.99 9.75 -9.70
CA THR A 188 -17.35 10.92 -10.34
C THR A 188 -16.68 10.51 -11.64
N VAL A 189 -15.89 9.45 -11.64
CA VAL A 189 -15.20 8.91 -12.82
C VAL A 189 -16.20 8.50 -13.90
N ALA A 190 -17.30 7.83 -13.54
CA ALA A 190 -18.34 7.48 -14.51
C ALA A 190 -18.98 8.72 -15.17
N ALA A 191 -19.33 9.74 -14.38
CA ALA A 191 -19.86 10.99 -14.91
C ALA A 191 -18.84 11.74 -15.79
N THR A 192 -17.59 11.81 -15.34
CA THR A 192 -16.51 12.47 -16.08
C THR A 192 -16.21 11.75 -17.39
N ARG A 193 -16.21 10.42 -17.44
CA ARG A 193 -16.02 9.67 -18.70
C ARG A 193 -17.04 10.11 -19.76
N THR A 194 -18.33 10.14 -19.42
CA THR A 194 -19.38 10.60 -20.32
C THR A 194 -19.15 12.04 -20.78
N ARG A 195 -18.78 12.93 -19.85
CA ARG A 195 -18.49 14.33 -20.20
C ARG A 195 -17.28 14.46 -21.12
N LEU A 196 -16.23 13.69 -20.91
CA LEU A 196 -15.05 13.67 -21.78
C LEU A 196 -15.40 13.16 -23.17
N ASP A 197 -16.21 12.11 -23.29
CA ASP A 197 -16.67 11.61 -24.59
C ASP A 197 -17.38 12.69 -25.41
N GLU A 198 -18.28 13.47 -24.78
CA GLU A 198 -18.96 14.61 -25.41
C GLU A 198 -17.97 15.72 -25.82
N LEU A 199 -17.04 16.09 -24.94
CA LEU A 199 -16.08 17.16 -25.18
C LEU A 199 -15.10 16.79 -26.30
N TYR A 200 -14.61 15.56 -26.32
CA TYR A 200 -13.74 15.07 -27.40
C TYR A 200 -14.48 14.95 -28.73
N ALA A 201 -15.76 14.57 -28.73
CA ALA A 201 -16.57 14.55 -29.95
C ALA A 201 -16.77 15.95 -30.52
N GLN A 202 -17.03 16.95 -29.66
CA GLN A 202 -17.14 18.37 -30.07
C GLN A 202 -15.80 18.90 -30.61
N LEU A 203 -14.70 18.62 -29.92
CA LEU A 203 -13.37 19.04 -30.33
C LEU A 203 -12.97 18.42 -31.68
N ALA A 204 -13.24 17.13 -31.85
CA ALA A 204 -12.99 16.40 -33.09
C ALA A 204 -13.81 16.96 -34.26
N ALA A 205 -15.08 17.32 -34.01
CA ALA A 205 -15.95 17.94 -35.02
C ALA A 205 -15.43 19.32 -35.48
N ILE A 206 -14.94 20.15 -34.56
CA ILE A 206 -14.41 21.49 -34.89
C ILE A 206 -13.06 21.40 -35.61
N ARG A 207 -12.23 20.42 -35.26
CA ARG A 207 -10.88 20.25 -35.83
C ARG A 207 -10.81 19.34 -37.06
N GLU A 208 -11.94 18.78 -37.48
CA GLU A 208 -12.02 17.77 -38.56
C GLU A 208 -11.11 16.55 -38.29
N THR A 209 -10.99 16.15 -37.01
CA THR A 209 -10.19 15.00 -36.56
C THR A 209 -11.10 13.92 -35.96
N THR A 210 -10.50 12.89 -35.37
CA THR A 210 -11.23 11.88 -34.58
C THR A 210 -11.00 12.08 -33.09
N ALA A 211 -11.99 11.74 -32.26
CA ALA A 211 -11.86 11.78 -30.80
C ALA A 211 -10.63 11.00 -30.29
N ALA A 212 -10.29 9.88 -30.96
CA ALA A 212 -9.10 9.09 -30.64
C ALA A 212 -7.80 9.85 -30.91
N GLN A 213 -7.71 10.59 -32.03
CA GLN A 213 -6.54 11.42 -32.35
C GLN A 213 -6.39 12.59 -31.36
N GLU A 214 -7.49 13.24 -30.97
CA GLU A 214 -7.44 14.34 -30.00
C GLU A 214 -7.02 13.85 -28.60
N ARG A 215 -7.51 12.67 -28.16
CA ARG A 215 -7.05 12.03 -26.91
C ARG A 215 -5.56 11.70 -26.95
N ALA A 216 -5.10 11.08 -28.04
CA ALA A 216 -3.68 10.74 -28.21
C ALA A 216 -2.80 12.00 -28.25
N ALA A 217 -3.24 13.06 -28.94
CA ALA A 217 -2.53 14.34 -28.99
C ALA A 217 -2.45 14.98 -27.61
N ARG A 218 -3.53 14.99 -26.84
CA ARG A 218 -3.55 15.53 -25.48
C ARG A 218 -2.64 14.74 -24.53
N LEU A 219 -2.68 13.41 -24.56
CA LEU A 219 -1.80 12.56 -23.76
C LEU A 219 -0.32 12.83 -24.08
N ALA A 220 0.03 12.93 -25.37
CA ALA A 220 1.38 13.26 -25.81
C ALA A 220 1.81 14.66 -25.34
N GLN A 221 0.93 15.66 -25.48
CA GLN A 221 1.21 17.03 -25.01
C GLN A 221 1.45 17.09 -23.50
N GLN A 222 0.59 16.45 -22.69
CA GLN A 222 0.73 16.47 -21.24
C GLN A 222 1.97 15.69 -20.76
N THR A 223 2.26 14.53 -21.35
CA THR A 223 3.48 13.77 -21.01
C THR A 223 4.77 14.47 -21.46
N ALA A 224 4.75 15.19 -22.59
CA ALA A 224 5.85 16.07 -22.99
C ALA A 224 6.04 17.26 -22.04
N ALA A 225 4.95 17.86 -21.54
CA ALA A 225 5.03 18.92 -20.55
C ALA A 225 5.63 18.43 -19.22
N LEU A 226 5.26 17.22 -18.79
CA LEU A 226 5.88 16.55 -17.63
C LEU A 226 7.36 16.28 -17.87
N ALA A 227 7.74 15.84 -19.07
CA ALA A 227 9.14 15.63 -19.45
C ALA A 227 9.95 16.93 -19.39
N ALA A 228 9.41 18.03 -19.92
CA ALA A 228 10.06 19.34 -19.85
C ALA A 228 10.28 19.81 -18.40
N GLN A 229 9.31 19.56 -17.50
CA GLN A 229 9.44 19.86 -16.08
C GLN A 229 10.55 19.02 -15.41
N SER A 230 10.65 17.73 -15.75
CA SER A 230 11.70 16.85 -15.22
C SER A 230 13.11 17.21 -15.73
N ALA A 231 13.22 17.66 -16.98
CA ALA A 231 14.47 18.15 -17.56
C ALA A 231 14.92 19.47 -16.90
N ALA A 232 13.99 20.39 -16.63
CA ALA A 232 14.27 21.65 -15.94
C ALA A 232 14.75 21.43 -14.50
N ALA A 233 14.19 20.44 -13.78
CA ALA A 233 14.63 20.09 -12.43
C ALA A 233 16.07 19.50 -12.40
N THR A 234 16.47 18.82 -13.47
CA THR A 234 17.81 18.21 -13.59
C THR A 234 18.86 19.21 -14.12
N GLY A 235 18.46 20.14 -14.99
CA GLY A 235 19.33 21.19 -15.55
C GLY A 235 19.70 22.33 -14.58
N GLY A 236 19.03 22.43 -13.43
CA GLY A 236 19.30 23.43 -12.39
C GLY A 236 20.59 23.21 -11.59
N SER A 237 21.34 22.12 -11.84
CA SER A 237 22.58 21.80 -11.11
C SER A 237 23.85 21.85 -11.97
N SER A 238 23.79 22.43 -13.18
CA SER A 238 24.96 22.50 -14.06
C SER A 238 24.96 23.78 -14.91
N GLY A 239 25.21 24.93 -14.26
CA GLY A 239 25.37 26.20 -14.99
C GLY A 239 25.47 27.42 -14.07
N GLY A 240 26.64 27.66 -13.48
CA GLY A 240 26.88 28.89 -12.72
C GLY A 240 28.25 28.91 -12.07
N GLY A 241 29.27 29.29 -12.84
CA GLY A 241 30.63 29.49 -12.36
C GLY A 241 30.75 30.59 -11.30
N ALA A 242 31.75 30.41 -10.46
CA ALA A 242 32.21 31.25 -9.36
C ALA A 242 32.01 32.78 -9.51
N THR A 243 31.36 33.38 -8.51
CA THR A 243 31.92 34.54 -7.78
C THR A 243 31.61 34.41 -6.29
N SER A 244 32.62 34.75 -5.49
CA SER A 244 32.69 34.61 -4.05
C SER A 244 31.94 35.69 -3.27
N SER A 245 31.22 35.30 -2.21
CA SER A 245 31.19 36.02 -0.93
C SER A 245 30.50 35.15 0.13
N GLY A 246 31.18 34.93 1.24
CA GLY A 246 30.90 33.86 2.19
C GLY A 246 29.85 34.17 3.26
N SER A 247 29.48 33.12 3.98
CA SER A 247 29.53 33.05 5.46
C SER A 247 29.12 31.65 5.94
N SER A 248 30.02 31.03 6.72
CA SER A 248 29.82 30.08 7.83
C SER A 248 28.40 29.53 8.04
N GLY A 249 28.15 28.20 8.00
CA GLY A 249 28.68 27.18 8.92
C GLY A 249 27.81 27.13 10.18
N SER A 250 26.95 26.15 10.43
CA SER A 250 27.25 24.82 11.04
C SER A 250 25.91 24.06 11.14
N SER A 251 25.66 22.90 10.53
CA SER A 251 26.17 21.52 10.71
C SER A 251 25.50 20.69 11.82
N SER A 252 25.34 19.40 11.49
CA SER A 252 25.10 18.20 12.31
C SER A 252 23.64 17.79 12.55
N GLY A 253 23.24 16.54 12.35
CA GLY A 253 23.97 15.34 11.93
C GLY A 253 23.00 14.16 11.86
N GLY A 254 23.04 13.42 10.76
CA GLY A 254 22.36 12.14 10.62
C GLY A 254 23.11 11.02 11.34
N SER A 255 22.38 9.96 11.67
CA SER A 255 22.95 8.67 12.02
C SER A 255 22.18 7.58 11.29
N SER A 256 22.87 6.98 10.34
CA SER A 256 22.52 5.72 9.69
C SER A 256 22.95 4.56 10.57
N SER A 257 22.19 3.47 10.55
CA SER A 257 22.72 2.14 10.81
C SER A 257 21.97 1.14 9.96
N GLY A 258 22.71 0.45 9.10
CA GLY A 258 22.23 -0.72 8.37
C GLY A 258 22.39 -1.98 9.22
N SER A 259 21.67 -3.03 8.86
CA SER A 259 22.10 -4.42 9.08
C SER A 259 21.38 -5.33 8.12
N SER A 260 22.18 -6.21 7.54
CA SER A 260 21.89 -7.18 6.50
C SER A 260 21.69 -8.58 7.09
N GLY A 261 20.93 -9.39 6.36
CA GLY A 261 21.21 -10.83 6.21
C GLY A 261 20.37 -11.81 7.03
N GLY A 262 19.75 -12.77 6.33
CA GLY A 262 19.29 -14.03 6.93
C GLY A 262 18.11 -14.67 6.20
N GLY A 263 18.38 -15.43 5.13
CA GLY A 263 17.39 -16.29 4.50
C GLY A 263 17.14 -17.57 5.30
N SER A 264 15.96 -18.17 5.11
CA SER A 264 15.73 -19.61 5.26
C SER A 264 14.42 -20.00 4.59
N SER A 265 14.54 -20.97 3.69
CA SER A 265 13.50 -21.73 3.02
C SER A 265 12.97 -22.84 3.91
N SER A 266 11.66 -23.11 3.89
CA SER A 266 11.10 -24.44 4.11
C SER A 266 9.68 -24.52 3.55
N GLY A 267 9.47 -25.46 2.62
CA GLY A 267 8.17 -25.80 2.07
C GLY A 267 7.32 -26.64 3.04
N GLY A 268 6.03 -26.73 2.73
CA GLY A 268 5.08 -27.59 3.43
C GLY A 268 3.69 -27.46 2.82
N SER A 269 3.36 -28.37 1.91
CA SER A 269 2.04 -28.59 1.34
C SER A 269 1.05 -29.05 2.42
N GLY A 270 -0.22 -28.61 2.32
CA GLY A 270 -1.29 -29.07 3.18
C GLY A 270 -2.63 -28.46 2.80
N ALA A 271 -3.26 -29.01 1.77
CA ALA A 271 -4.64 -28.74 1.43
C ALA A 271 -5.58 -29.30 2.52
N SER A 272 -6.59 -28.54 2.92
CA SER A 272 -7.87 -29.07 3.36
C SER A 272 -8.95 -28.02 3.21
N ALA A 273 -9.92 -28.37 2.37
CA ALA A 273 -11.13 -27.63 2.08
C ALA A 273 -12.06 -27.62 3.29
N GLY A 274 -12.66 -26.47 3.55
CA GLY A 274 -13.80 -26.31 4.45
C GLY A 274 -14.81 -25.39 3.80
N SER A 275 -15.77 -25.99 3.09
CA SER A 275 -16.95 -25.30 2.57
C SER A 275 -17.86 -24.87 3.71
N GLY A 276 -18.23 -23.60 3.73
CA GLY A 276 -19.29 -23.05 4.58
C GLY A 276 -19.76 -21.73 3.98
N GLY A 277 -20.87 -21.80 3.23
CA GLY A 277 -21.45 -20.66 2.54
C GLY A 277 -22.05 -19.61 3.48
N GLY A 278 -22.01 -18.37 3.03
CA GLY A 278 -22.65 -17.23 3.68
C GLY A 278 -22.66 -16.06 2.71
N SER A 279 -23.76 -15.96 1.96
CA SER A 279 -24.04 -14.92 0.98
C SER A 279 -23.96 -13.54 1.62
N GLY A 280 -23.08 -12.71 1.06
CA GLY A 280 -22.88 -11.32 1.41
C GLY A 280 -21.98 -10.74 0.33
N SER A 281 -22.56 -10.45 -0.83
CA SER A 281 -21.92 -9.66 -1.87
C SER A 281 -21.63 -8.27 -1.33
N THR A 282 -20.59 -8.13 -0.52
CA THR A 282 -19.90 -6.87 -0.32
C THR A 282 -19.20 -6.60 -1.65
N THR A 283 -19.79 -5.73 -2.47
CA THR A 283 -19.12 -5.21 -3.67
C THR A 283 -17.77 -4.68 -3.22
N ALA A 284 -16.71 -5.46 -3.47
CA ALA A 284 -15.35 -5.01 -3.30
C ALA A 284 -15.19 -3.75 -4.16
N PRO A 285 -14.43 -2.73 -3.71
CA PRO A 285 -14.10 -1.61 -4.58
C PRO A 285 -13.53 -2.19 -5.86
N ALA A 286 -13.91 -1.65 -7.03
CA ALA A 286 -13.52 -2.19 -8.32
C ALA A 286 -12.00 -2.43 -8.33
N GLY A 287 -11.61 -3.70 -8.18
CA GLY A 287 -10.22 -4.09 -8.18
C GLY A 287 -9.62 -3.84 -9.56
N PRO A 288 -8.29 -3.90 -9.69
CA PRO A 288 -7.64 -3.75 -10.97
C PRO A 288 -8.24 -4.73 -11.99
N THR A 289 -8.63 -4.21 -13.15
CA THR A 289 -9.38 -4.98 -14.17
C THR A 289 -8.52 -5.99 -14.93
N MET A 290 -7.21 -6.04 -14.70
CA MET A 290 -6.29 -6.96 -15.36
C MET A 290 -5.29 -7.59 -14.41
N SER A 291 -5.01 -8.88 -14.62
CA SER A 291 -3.91 -9.58 -13.95
C SER A 291 -2.54 -9.07 -14.44
N PRO A 292 -1.45 -9.26 -13.66
CA PRO A 292 -0.10 -8.93 -14.11
C PRO A 292 0.31 -9.54 -15.46
N SER A 293 -0.19 -10.73 -15.80
CA SER A 293 0.07 -11.35 -17.10
C SER A 293 -0.71 -10.67 -18.23
N ALA A 294 -2.00 -10.38 -18.02
CA ALA A 294 -2.83 -9.67 -18.99
C ALA A 294 -2.31 -8.24 -19.22
N ALA A 295 -1.83 -7.57 -18.17
CA ALA A 295 -1.18 -6.27 -18.26
C ALA A 295 0.09 -6.32 -19.15
N ARG A 296 0.93 -7.37 -19.00
CA ARG A 296 2.09 -7.59 -19.89
C ARG A 296 1.68 -7.81 -21.35
N GLU A 297 0.64 -8.60 -21.58
CA GLU A 297 0.13 -8.86 -22.92
C GLU A 297 -0.42 -7.59 -23.58
N TYR A 298 -1.19 -6.81 -22.83
CA TYR A 298 -1.67 -5.50 -23.29
C TYR A 298 -0.51 -4.58 -23.66
N ALA A 299 0.49 -4.44 -22.77
CA ALA A 299 1.67 -3.62 -23.05
C ALA A 299 2.43 -4.10 -24.28
N ARG A 300 2.56 -5.41 -24.49
CA ARG A 300 3.21 -5.98 -25.69
C ARG A 300 2.50 -5.56 -26.98
N GLY A 301 1.18 -5.51 -26.97
CA GLY A 301 0.40 -5.01 -28.12
C GLY A 301 0.53 -3.49 -28.29
N ALA A 302 0.59 -2.74 -27.20
CA ALA A 302 0.61 -1.29 -27.21
C ALA A 302 1.96 -0.69 -27.65
N ILE A 303 3.10 -1.34 -27.36
CA ILE A 303 4.43 -0.79 -27.68
C ILE A 303 4.67 -0.56 -29.18
N GLY A 304 4.00 -1.30 -30.06
CA GLY A 304 4.15 -1.17 -31.51
C GLY A 304 3.73 0.21 -32.03
N SER A 305 2.77 0.85 -31.37
CA SER A 305 2.32 2.23 -31.71
C SER A 305 3.41 3.29 -31.49
N TYR A 306 4.42 2.98 -30.68
CA TYR A 306 5.59 3.82 -30.42
C TYR A 306 6.78 3.50 -31.35
N GLY A 307 6.65 2.52 -32.23
CA GLY A 307 7.75 2.04 -33.08
C GLY A 307 8.79 1.19 -32.33
N TRP A 308 8.41 0.62 -31.18
CA TRP A 308 9.28 -0.23 -30.37
C TRP A 308 9.03 -1.71 -30.66
N GLY A 309 10.10 -2.51 -30.66
CA GLY A 309 10.07 -3.97 -30.86
C GLY A 309 10.27 -4.77 -29.57
N ASP A 310 10.45 -6.09 -29.73
CA ASP A 310 10.66 -7.03 -28.63
C ASP A 310 11.92 -6.72 -27.79
N ASP A 311 12.93 -6.10 -28.40
CA ASP A 311 14.14 -5.63 -27.74
C ASP A 311 13.78 -4.61 -26.64
N GLN A 312 12.93 -3.64 -26.95
CA GLN A 312 12.43 -2.66 -25.99
C GLN A 312 11.46 -3.29 -24.99
N PHE A 313 10.63 -4.25 -25.42
CA PHE A 313 9.70 -4.92 -24.51
C PHE A 313 10.41 -5.63 -23.37
N SER A 314 11.56 -6.26 -23.63
CA SER A 314 12.35 -6.94 -22.59
C SER A 314 12.81 -5.99 -21.47
N CYS A 315 13.22 -4.77 -21.84
CA CYS A 315 13.57 -3.70 -20.90
C CYS A 315 12.34 -3.22 -20.12
N LEU A 316 11.19 -3.04 -20.80
CA LEU A 316 9.93 -2.66 -20.15
C LEU A 316 9.50 -3.68 -19.08
N VAL A 317 9.61 -4.98 -19.41
CA VAL A 317 9.32 -6.07 -18.46
C VAL A 317 10.22 -6.00 -17.24
N SER A 318 11.52 -5.81 -17.43
CA SER A 318 12.48 -5.68 -16.33
C SER A 318 12.17 -4.47 -15.46
N LEU A 319 11.90 -3.33 -16.11
CA LEU A 319 11.52 -2.08 -15.47
C LEU A 319 10.28 -2.25 -14.59
N TRP A 320 9.12 -2.53 -15.18
CA TRP A 320 7.86 -2.61 -14.43
C TRP A 320 7.76 -3.84 -13.51
N ASN A 321 8.58 -4.88 -13.71
CA ASN A 321 8.75 -5.92 -12.70
C ASN A 321 9.37 -5.36 -11.42
N ARG A 322 10.41 -4.51 -11.53
CA ARG A 322 11.03 -3.88 -10.36
C ARG A 322 10.11 -2.87 -9.69
N GLU A 323 9.35 -2.11 -10.48
CA GLU A 323 8.47 -1.07 -9.97
C GLU A 323 7.27 -1.62 -9.19
N SER A 324 6.50 -2.54 -9.80
CA SER A 324 5.19 -2.94 -9.26
C SER A 324 4.93 -4.44 -9.35
N GLY A 325 5.77 -5.20 -10.06
CA GLY A 325 5.44 -6.56 -10.47
C GLY A 325 4.23 -6.62 -11.41
N TRP A 326 4.00 -5.56 -12.19
CA TRP A 326 2.84 -5.40 -13.10
C TRP A 326 1.48 -5.34 -12.41
N ARG A 327 1.45 -4.98 -11.12
CA ARG A 327 0.21 -4.81 -10.36
C ARG A 327 -0.34 -3.39 -10.52
N ALA A 328 -1.58 -3.26 -10.99
CA ALA A 328 -2.22 -1.96 -11.16
C ALA A 328 -2.73 -1.34 -9.85
N ASP A 329 -2.84 -2.12 -8.79
CA ASP A 329 -3.13 -1.68 -7.43
C ASP A 329 -1.87 -1.45 -6.58
N ALA A 330 -0.67 -1.52 -7.18
CA ALA A 330 0.58 -1.30 -6.45
C ALA A 330 0.67 0.14 -5.92
N LEU A 331 0.46 0.30 -4.62
CA LEU A 331 0.67 1.56 -3.91
C LEU A 331 1.92 1.43 -3.05
N ASN A 332 2.85 2.38 -3.20
CA ASN A 332 3.93 2.56 -2.24
C ASN A 332 3.42 3.41 -1.06
N PRO A 333 3.29 2.86 0.17
CA PRO A 333 2.71 3.60 1.29
C PRO A 333 3.53 4.80 1.78
N TRP A 334 4.82 4.85 1.42
CA TRP A 334 5.75 5.88 1.87
C TRP A 334 5.85 7.04 0.89
N SER A 335 5.92 6.75 -0.41
CA SER A 335 6.03 7.78 -1.46
C SER A 335 4.70 8.18 -2.08
N GLY A 336 3.67 7.33 -1.99
CA GLY A 336 2.41 7.51 -2.71
C GLY A 336 2.47 7.15 -4.20
N ALA A 337 3.59 6.58 -4.67
CA ALA A 337 3.72 6.09 -6.04
C ALA A 337 2.68 5.00 -6.31
N TYR A 338 2.03 5.06 -7.47
CA TYR A 338 0.86 4.23 -7.75
C TYR A 338 0.91 3.54 -9.12
N GLY A 339 0.37 2.32 -9.16
CA GLY A 339 0.09 1.56 -10.37
C GLY A 339 1.30 0.86 -10.97
N ILE A 340 1.09 0.29 -12.15
CA ILE A 340 2.12 -0.42 -12.92
C ILE A 340 3.39 0.41 -13.10
N PRO A 341 3.31 1.68 -13.55
CA PRO A 341 4.51 2.49 -13.76
C PRO A 341 5.06 3.13 -12.47
N GLN A 342 4.40 2.97 -11.31
CA GLN A 342 4.75 3.69 -10.08
C GLN A 342 4.79 5.22 -10.26
N ALA A 343 3.75 5.78 -10.88
CA ALA A 343 3.67 7.22 -11.15
C ALA A 343 3.59 8.04 -9.84
N LEU A 344 4.34 9.15 -9.79
CA LEU A 344 4.40 10.05 -8.63
C LEU A 344 4.14 11.52 -9.02
N PRO A 345 3.03 12.13 -8.54
CA PRO A 345 1.85 11.48 -7.97
C PRO A 345 1.06 10.67 -9.01
N GLY A 346 0.31 9.67 -8.54
CA GLY A 346 -0.46 8.75 -9.39
C GLY A 346 -1.49 9.44 -10.29
N GLU A 347 -2.08 10.55 -9.84
CA GLU A 347 -3.13 11.24 -10.61
C GLU A 347 -2.68 11.84 -11.94
N LYS A 348 -1.37 11.91 -12.22
CA LYS A 348 -0.85 12.29 -13.55
C LYS A 348 -1.41 11.39 -14.66
N MET A 349 -1.78 10.16 -14.31
CA MET A 349 -2.38 9.18 -15.23
C MET A 349 -3.81 9.52 -15.66
N VAL A 350 -4.48 10.48 -15.02
CA VAL A 350 -5.85 10.93 -15.38
C VAL A 350 -5.99 11.32 -16.86
N THR A 351 -4.88 11.76 -17.43
CA THR A 351 -4.73 12.25 -18.81
C THR A 351 -4.81 11.13 -19.85
N ALA A 352 -4.41 9.91 -19.49
CA ALA A 352 -4.62 8.72 -20.32
C ALA A 352 -6.03 8.18 -20.15
N GLY A 353 -6.65 8.44 -19.00
CA GLY A 353 -8.02 8.05 -18.69
C GLY A 353 -8.36 8.31 -17.23
N VAL A 354 -9.56 8.82 -16.99
CA VAL A 354 -10.03 9.15 -15.63
C VAL A 354 -10.20 7.94 -14.72
N ASP A 355 -10.06 6.73 -15.26
CA ASP A 355 -10.16 5.46 -14.57
C ASP A 355 -8.82 4.80 -14.26
N TRP A 356 -7.74 5.54 -14.43
CA TRP A 356 -6.37 5.13 -14.16
C TRP A 356 -6.18 4.40 -12.83
N ARG A 357 -6.99 4.70 -11.80
CA ARG A 357 -6.89 4.05 -10.50
C ARG A 357 -7.16 2.55 -10.59
N THR A 358 -8.12 2.12 -11.39
CA THR A 358 -8.56 0.71 -11.44
C THR A 358 -8.35 0.06 -12.81
N ASN A 359 -7.97 0.84 -13.82
CA ASN A 359 -7.74 0.38 -15.17
C ASN A 359 -6.24 0.27 -15.50
N ALA A 360 -5.75 -0.97 -15.56
CA ALA A 360 -4.36 -1.26 -15.90
C ALA A 360 -3.97 -0.82 -17.32
N ALA A 361 -4.90 -0.80 -18.28
CA ALA A 361 -4.64 -0.38 -19.65
C ALA A 361 -4.32 1.12 -19.69
N THR A 362 -5.13 1.91 -18.99
CA THR A 362 -4.92 3.35 -18.80
C THR A 362 -3.55 3.64 -18.17
N GLN A 363 -3.15 2.88 -17.15
CA GLN A 363 -1.83 3.02 -16.52
C GLN A 363 -0.69 2.70 -17.48
N ILE A 364 -0.84 1.65 -18.29
CA ILE A 364 0.15 1.25 -19.30
C ILE A 364 0.25 2.33 -20.39
N ASP A 365 -0.87 2.81 -20.93
CA ASP A 365 -0.89 3.81 -21.99
C ASP A 365 -0.21 5.11 -21.54
N TRP A 366 -0.50 5.56 -20.31
CA TRP A 366 0.20 6.68 -19.72
C TRP A 366 1.71 6.40 -19.56
N GLY A 367 2.05 5.24 -18.99
CA GLY A 367 3.44 4.85 -18.72
C GLY A 367 4.29 4.77 -19.99
N LEU A 368 3.74 4.24 -21.08
CA LEU A 368 4.42 4.18 -22.38
C LEU A 368 4.62 5.59 -22.97
N SER A 369 3.60 6.46 -22.90
CA SER A 369 3.71 7.85 -23.37
C SER A 369 4.73 8.65 -22.56
N TYR A 370 4.78 8.43 -21.24
CA TYR A 370 5.76 9.02 -20.35
C TYR A 370 7.19 8.53 -20.67
N ILE A 371 7.38 7.22 -20.83
CA ILE A 371 8.68 6.64 -21.22
C ILE A 371 9.15 7.23 -22.55
N ARG A 372 8.26 7.35 -23.54
CA ARG A 372 8.59 7.96 -24.83
C ARG A 372 9.04 9.41 -24.67
N SER A 373 8.34 10.18 -23.84
CA SER A 373 8.59 11.61 -23.68
C SER A 373 9.86 11.92 -22.87
N VAL A 374 10.15 11.14 -21.83
CA VAL A 374 11.26 11.40 -20.89
C VAL A 374 12.54 10.65 -21.29
N TYR A 375 12.40 9.37 -21.62
CA TYR A 375 13.54 8.47 -21.84
C TYR A 375 13.77 8.10 -23.30
N GLY A 376 12.83 8.45 -24.18
CA GLY A 376 12.85 8.08 -25.60
C GLY A 376 12.45 6.63 -25.85
N SER A 377 12.87 5.68 -25.00
CA SER A 377 12.52 4.26 -25.12
C SER A 377 12.54 3.49 -23.78
N PRO A 378 11.89 2.30 -23.71
CA PRO A 378 11.93 1.45 -22.53
C PRO A 378 13.34 1.04 -22.09
N CYS A 379 14.25 0.78 -23.03
CA CYS A 379 15.64 0.48 -22.66
C CYS A 379 16.38 1.72 -22.16
N GLY A 380 16.07 2.92 -22.67
CA GLY A 380 16.58 4.17 -22.09
C GLY A 380 16.11 4.38 -20.64
N ALA A 381 14.83 4.10 -20.38
CA ALA A 381 14.26 4.16 -19.03
C ALA A 381 14.89 3.12 -18.09
N TRP A 382 15.04 1.87 -18.56
CA TRP A 382 15.68 0.81 -17.79
C TRP A 382 17.14 1.15 -17.43
N ALA A 383 17.92 1.62 -18.39
CA ALA A 383 19.31 2.03 -18.15
C ALA A 383 19.40 3.19 -17.14
N HIS A 384 18.49 4.17 -17.22
CA HIS A 384 18.41 5.25 -16.24
C HIS A 384 18.14 4.69 -14.84
N SER A 385 17.18 3.79 -14.71
CA SER A 385 16.89 3.14 -13.44
C SER A 385 18.03 2.33 -12.85
N GLU A 386 18.77 1.60 -13.68
CA GLU A 386 19.93 0.84 -13.20
C GLU A 386 20.99 1.78 -12.61
N ALA A 387 21.08 3.02 -13.11
CA ALA A 387 22.01 4.01 -12.63
C ALA A 387 21.51 4.79 -11.39
N THR A 388 20.23 5.15 -11.32
CA THR A 388 19.70 6.09 -10.30
C THR A 388 18.76 5.45 -9.29
N GLY A 389 18.26 4.25 -9.57
CA GLY A 389 17.27 3.54 -8.75
C GLY A 389 15.82 3.97 -8.99
N TRP A 390 15.56 4.88 -9.94
CA TRP A 390 14.23 5.35 -10.31
C TRP A 390 14.12 5.67 -11.82
N TYR A 391 12.92 5.92 -12.33
CA TYR A 391 12.64 6.47 -13.66
C TYR A 391 11.33 7.28 -13.61
#